data_AF-A0A350DFV7-F1
#
_entry.id   AF-A0A350DFV7-F1
#
_cell.length_a   1.000
_cell.length_b   1.000
_cell.length_c   1.000
_cell.angle_alpha   90.00
_cell.angle_beta   90.00
_cell.angle_gamma   90.00
#
_symmetry.space_group_name_H-M   'P 1'
#
loop_
_entity.id
_entity.type
_entity.pdbx_description
1 polymer ?
#
loop_
_entity_poly.entity_id
_entity_poly.type
_entity_poly.pdbx_seq_one_letter_code
_entity_poly.pdbx_strand_id
1 'polypeptide(L)'
;TCVGGGVSKLLPQLVGLTQARRLLYLGDKLHGPEAARIGLALASYPQAQLMAEAQTLAERLAKQAPVSMAMLKPLVNRSAHTSMESQLQQEL
;
A
#
# COMPACT_ATOMS: atom_id res chain seq x y z
N THR A 1 9.45 2.27 -23.83
CA THR A 1 8.01 2.22 -23.46
C THR A 1 7.77 3.27 -22.39
N CYS A 2 6.81 4.16 -22.57
CA CYS A 2 6.52 5.19 -21.57
C CYS A 2 5.95 4.54 -20.31
N VAL A 3 6.35 5.02 -19.13
CA VAL A 3 5.78 4.58 -17.85
C VAL A 3 4.30 5.00 -17.78
N GLY A 4 3.40 4.02 -17.65
CA GLY A 4 1.95 4.22 -17.63
C GLY A 4 1.32 3.84 -16.29
N GLY A 5 -0.01 4.01 -16.15
CA GLY A 5 -0.76 3.53 -14.98
C GLY A 5 -0.53 4.31 -13.68
N GLY A 6 0.05 5.52 -13.75
CA GLY A 6 0.27 6.37 -12.57
C GLY A 6 1.41 5.93 -11.65
N VAL A 7 2.24 4.98 -12.07
CA VAL A 7 3.35 4.43 -11.27
C VAL A 7 4.38 5.48 -10.85
N SER A 8 4.57 6.53 -11.66
CA SER A 8 5.46 7.66 -11.34
C SER A 8 5.01 8.47 -10.12
N LYS A 9 3.72 8.42 -9.76
CA LYS A 9 3.15 9.05 -8.57
C LYS A 9 3.00 8.07 -7.41
N LEU A 10 2.48 6.88 -7.68
CA LEU A 10 2.14 5.90 -6.63
C LEU A 10 3.36 5.21 -6.05
N LEU A 11 4.33 4.80 -6.89
CA LEU A 11 5.46 4.01 -6.42
C LEU A 11 6.32 4.77 -5.40
N PRO A 12 6.69 6.06 -5.59
CA PRO A 12 7.41 6.81 -4.57
C PRO A 12 6.68 6.93 -3.23
N GLN A 13 5.34 6.94 -3.23
CA GLN A 13 4.55 7.00 -2.00
C GLN A 13 4.55 5.66 -1.25
N LEU A 14 4.66 4.55 -1.97
CA LEU A 14 4.68 3.21 -1.38
C LEU A 14 6.06 2.81 -0.86
N VAL A 15 7.12 3.03 -1.65
CA VAL A 15 8.47 2.49 -1.37
C VAL A 15 9.53 3.56 -1.10
N GLY A 16 9.14 4.84 -1.11
CA GLY A 16 10.05 5.97 -1.03
C GLY A 16 10.74 6.29 -2.36
N LEU A 17 11.26 7.52 -2.47
CA LEU A 17 11.79 8.06 -3.72
C LEU A 17 13.04 7.31 -4.22
N THR A 18 13.89 6.84 -3.31
CA THR A 18 15.13 6.13 -3.67
C THR A 18 14.84 4.79 -4.34
N GLN A 19 13.97 3.96 -3.75
CA GLN A 19 13.61 2.66 -4.34
C GLN A 19 12.77 2.84 -5.61
N ALA A 20 11.87 3.83 -5.63
CA ALA A 20 11.09 4.14 -6.83
C ALA A 20 11.99 4.53 -8.01
N ARG A 21 13.02 5.36 -7.80
CA ARG A 21 13.99 5.70 -8.85
C ARG A 21 14.75 4.47 -9.35
N ARG A 22 15.21 3.60 -8.45
CA ARG A 22 15.87 2.33 -8.83
C ARG A 22 14.98 1.53 -9.78
N LEU A 23 13.74 1.27 -9.37
CA LEU A 23 12.79 0.45 -10.14
C LEU A 23 12.37 1.11 -11.46
N LEU A 24 12.08 2.42 -11.46
CA LEU A 24 11.59 3.13 -12.65
C LEU A 24 12.69 3.37 -13.68
N TYR A 25 13.93 3.62 -13.25
CA TYR A 25 15.02 3.97 -14.16
C TYR A 25 15.78 2.75 -14.65
N LEU A 26 15.99 1.75 -13.79
CA LEU A 26 16.76 0.55 -14.14
C LEU A 26 15.88 -0.58 -14.67
N GLY A 27 14.57 -0.55 -14.38
CA GLY A 27 13.65 -1.62 -14.80
C GLY A 27 13.93 -2.97 -14.14
N ASP A 28 14.58 -2.96 -12.97
CA ASP A 28 14.93 -4.17 -12.24
C ASP A 28 13.69 -5.01 -11.92
N LYS A 29 13.84 -6.33 -12.07
CA LYS A 29 12.82 -7.28 -11.64
C LYS A 29 12.82 -7.39 -10.12
N LEU A 30 11.64 -7.45 -9.55
CA LEU A 30 11.41 -7.53 -8.12
C LEU A 30 10.81 -8.88 -7.74
N HIS A 31 11.36 -9.50 -6.70
CA HIS A 31 10.84 -10.76 -6.14
C HIS A 31 10.08 -10.51 -4.83
N GLY A 32 9.18 -11.43 -4.47
CA GLY A 32 8.26 -11.30 -3.33
C GLY A 32 8.91 -10.83 -2.01
N PRO A 33 10.00 -11.46 -1.53
CA PRO A 33 10.64 -11.06 -0.29
C PRO A 33 11.19 -9.64 -0.33
N GLU A 34 11.74 -9.21 -1.46
CA GLU A 34 12.22 -7.84 -1.62
C GLU A 34 11.07 -6.85 -1.68
N ALA A 35 9.98 -7.18 -2.39
CA ALA A 35 8.78 -6.36 -2.44
C ALA A 35 8.20 -6.08 -1.05
N ALA A 36 8.20 -7.10 -0.17
CA ALA A 36 7.82 -6.94 1.22
C ALA A 36 8.80 -6.04 2.00
N ARG A 37 10.10 -6.26 1.82
CA ARG A 37 11.16 -5.49 2.50
C ARG A 37 11.11 -4.00 2.18
N ILE A 38 10.78 -3.62 0.95
CA ILE A 38 10.73 -2.21 0.52
C ILE A 38 9.35 -1.56 0.75
N GLY A 39 8.36 -2.30 1.29
CA GLY A 39 7.02 -1.78 1.56
C GLY A 39 6.07 -1.77 0.36
N LEU A 40 6.45 -2.40 -0.78
CA LEU A 40 5.55 -2.54 -1.93
C LEU A 40 4.46 -3.57 -1.67
N ALA A 41 4.81 -4.64 -0.96
CA ALA A 41 3.87 -5.66 -0.48
C ALA A 41 3.86 -5.65 1.05
N LEU A 42 2.74 -6.06 1.65
CA LEU A 42 2.63 -6.17 3.11
C LEU A 42 3.51 -7.29 3.66
N ALA A 43 3.58 -8.42 2.95
CA ALA A 43 4.32 -9.62 3.34
C ALA A 43 4.63 -10.49 2.12
N SER A 44 5.53 -11.47 2.28
CA SER A 44 5.84 -12.48 1.27
C SER A 44 5.82 -13.86 1.92
N TYR A 45 5.06 -14.77 1.33
CA TYR A 45 4.87 -16.13 1.82
C TYR A 45 5.15 -17.16 0.71
N PRO A 46 5.51 -18.40 1.07
CA PRO A 46 5.47 -19.52 0.13
C PRO A 46 4.09 -19.64 -0.52
N GLN A 47 4.03 -20.04 -1.79
CA GLN A 47 2.78 -20.11 -2.56
C GLN A 47 1.68 -20.93 -1.86
N ALA A 48 2.06 -22.05 -1.24
CA ALA A 48 1.14 -22.94 -0.52
C ALA A 48 0.49 -22.29 0.71
N GLN A 49 1.10 -21.23 1.27
CA GLN A 49 0.65 -20.55 2.49
C GLN A 49 -0.06 -19.22 2.19
N LEU A 50 0.16 -18.64 1.00
CA LEU A 50 -0.31 -17.30 0.65
C LEU A 50 -1.81 -17.09 0.93
N MET A 51 -2.66 -18.04 0.53
CA MET A 51 -4.11 -17.92 0.73
C MET A 51 -4.52 -18.04 2.20
N ALA A 52 -3.89 -18.94 2.96
CA ALA A 52 -4.19 -19.12 4.37
C ALA A 52 -3.83 -17.85 5.17
N GLU A 53 -2.69 -17.24 4.86
CA GLU A 53 -2.26 -15.99 5.48
C GLU A 53 -3.15 -14.80 5.09
N ALA A 54 -3.52 -14.70 3.81
CA ALA A 54 -4.45 -13.68 3.33
C ALA A 54 -5.82 -13.79 4.01
N GLN A 55 -6.34 -15.01 4.16
CA GLN A 55 -7.60 -15.29 4.85
C GLN A 55 -7.51 -14.92 6.34
N THR A 56 -6.41 -15.28 7.00
CA THR A 56 -6.14 -14.92 8.40
C THR A 56 -6.16 -13.40 8.60
N LEU A 57 -5.54 -12.65 7.68
CA LEU A 57 -5.57 -11.19 7.70
C LEU A 57 -7.00 -10.65 7.48
N ALA A 58 -7.73 -11.21 6.52
CA ALA A 58 -9.10 -10.81 6.24
C ALA A 58 -10.03 -11.04 7.45
N GLU A 59 -9.89 -12.17 8.15
CA GLU A 59 -10.64 -12.47 9.37
C GLU A 59 -10.32 -11.50 10.51
N ARG A 60 -9.05 -11.10 10.65
CA ARG A 60 -8.65 -10.07 11.61
C ARG A 60 -9.28 -8.71 11.29
N LEU A 61 -9.36 -8.35 10.01
CA LEU A 61 -10.01 -7.13 9.54
C LEU A 61 -11.54 -7.18 9.75
N ALA A 62 -12.17 -8.33 9.50
CA ALA A 62 -13.61 -8.52 9.69
C ALA A 62 -14.06 -8.40 11.14
N LYS A 63 -13.14 -8.63 12.10
CA LYS A 63 -13.38 -8.47 13.53
C LYS A 63 -13.25 -7.03 14.03
N GLN A 64 -12.80 -6.09 13.18
CA GLN A 64 -12.70 -4.67 13.56
C GLN A 64 -14.07 -3.99 13.58
N ALA A 65 -14.19 -2.87 14.30
CA ALA A 65 -15.43 -2.11 14.37
C ALA A 65 -15.83 -1.58 12.98
N PRO A 66 -16.96 -2.03 12.39
CA PRO A 66 -17.27 -1.78 10.98
C PRO A 66 -17.51 -0.30 10.70
N VAL A 67 -18.14 0.43 11.63
CA VAL A 67 -18.40 1.87 11.50
C VAL A 67 -17.10 2.66 11.50
N SER A 68 -16.21 2.42 12.47
CA SER A 68 -14.90 3.07 12.55
C SER A 68 -14.04 2.79 11.32
N MET A 69 -14.03 1.55 10.84
CA MET A 69 -13.32 1.17 9.62
C MET A 69 -13.90 1.85 8.36
N ALA A 70 -15.23 1.97 8.28
CA ALA A 70 -15.90 2.64 7.17
C ALA A 70 -15.58 4.14 7.13
N MET A 71 -15.45 4.79 8.29
CA MET A 71 -15.04 6.19 8.40
C MET A 71 -13.54 6.39 8.11
N LEU A 72 -12.69 5.50 8.63
CA LEU A 72 -11.23 5.61 8.48
C LEU A 72 -10.76 5.35 7.04
N LYS A 73 -11.36 4.38 6.34
CA LYS A 73 -10.94 3.97 5.00
C LYS A 73 -10.86 5.12 3.97
N PRO A 74 -11.88 5.98 3.81
CA PRO A 74 -11.79 7.11 2.88
C PRO A 74 -10.77 8.16 3.33
N LEU A 75 -10.59 8.40 4.63
CA LEU A 75 -9.56 9.32 5.15
C LEU A 75 -8.17 8.86 4.74
N VAL A 76 -7.84 7.59 5.02
CA VAL A 76 -6.53 7.01 4.67
C VAL A 76 -6.31 7.00 3.16
N ASN A 77 -7.31 6.61 2.38
CA ASN A 77 -7.18 6.53 0.92
C ASN A 77 -7.02 7.91 0.22
N ARG A 78 -7.41 9.00 0.89
CA ARG A 78 -7.33 10.36 0.35
C ARG A 78 -6.20 11.18 0.94
N SER A 79 -5.48 10.67 1.95
CA SER A 79 -4.46 11.43 2.69
C SER A 79 -3.35 11.99 1.81
N ALA A 80 -3.00 11.29 0.71
CA ALA A 80 -2.01 11.76 -0.25
C ALA A 80 -2.53 12.88 -1.19
N HIS A 81 -3.80 13.27 -1.08
CA HIS A 81 -4.47 14.23 -1.95
C HIS A 81 -5.14 15.37 -1.18
N THR A 82 -5.16 15.31 0.15
CA THR A 82 -5.73 16.34 1.03
C THR A 82 -4.64 17.05 1.81
N SER A 83 -4.88 18.29 2.23
CA SER A 83 -3.98 18.97 3.17
C SER A 83 -4.16 18.40 4.57
N MET A 84 -3.15 18.58 5.43
CA MET A 84 -3.24 18.19 6.84
C MET A 84 -4.45 18.84 7.53
N GLU A 85 -4.69 20.12 7.28
CA GLU A 85 -5.81 20.86 7.84
C GLU A 85 -7.17 20.26 7.43
N SER A 86 -7.36 19.98 6.14
CA SER A 86 -8.58 19.33 5.66
C SER A 86 -8.77 17.93 6.23
N GLN A 87 -7.67 17.21 6.49
CA GLN A 87 -7.74 15.88 7.10
C GLN A 87 -8.22 15.95 8.55
N LEU A 88 -7.66 16.85 9.35
CA LEU A 88 -8.05 17.07 10.74
C LEU A 88 -9.53 17.46 10.86
N GLN A 89 -10.04 18.27 9.93
CA GLN A 89 -11.45 18.64 9.88
C GLN A 89 -12.38 17.45 9.60
N GLN A 90 -11.92 16.43 8.86
CA GLN A 90 -12.72 15.23 8.55
C GLN A 90 -12.67 14.16 9.65
N GLU A 91 -11.78 14.31 10.63
CA GLU A 91 -11.66 13.40 11.78
C GLU A 91 -12.58 13.77 12.96
N LEU A 92 -13.15 14.98 12.94
CA LEU A 92 -14.09 15.51 13.95
C LEU A 92 -15.54 15.16 13.62
#